data_AF-A0AAV3HYV4-F1
#
_entry.id   AF-A0AAV3HYV4-F1
#
_cell.length_a   1.000
_cell.length_b   1.000
_cell.length_c   1.000
_cell.angle_alpha   90.00
_cell.angle_beta   90.00
_cell.angle_gamma   90.00
#
_symmetry.space_group_name_H-M   'P 1'
#
loop_
_entity.id
_entity.type
_entity.pdbx_description
1 polymer ?
#
loop_
_entity_poly.entity_id
_entity_poly.type
_entity_poly.pdbx_seq_one_letter_code
_entity_poly.pdbx_strand_id
1 'polypeptide(L)'
;MHSENQSKGVHYAKSQRLLEINHAHLQLMESLLDEGKKYNIFKPDIDPLQVNINIAALGGYYLINQHTLGLVYPVRRKTPSFRAGIYGAVFHLTRCLLLFNVLADDGY
;
A
#
# COMPACT_ATOMS: atom_id res chain seq x y z
N MET A 1 14.76 -6.58 -2.13
CA MET A 1 14.24 -5.46 -2.95
C MET A 1 15.29 -4.41 -3.27
N HIS A 2 15.89 -3.69 -2.31
CA HIS A 2 16.87 -2.62 -2.66
C HIS A 2 18.15 -3.15 -3.33
N SER A 3 18.85 -4.10 -2.69
CA SER A 3 20.02 -4.76 -3.32
C SER A 3 19.63 -5.50 -4.61
N GLU A 4 18.45 -6.13 -4.63
CA GLU A 4 17.92 -6.78 -5.84
C GLU A 4 17.73 -5.81 -7.01
N ASN A 5 17.23 -4.59 -6.72
CA ASN A 5 17.06 -3.54 -7.71
C ASN A 5 18.41 -3.04 -8.24
N GLN A 6 19.43 -2.90 -7.39
CA GLN A 6 20.80 -2.60 -7.82
C GLN A 6 21.35 -3.70 -8.74
N SER A 7 20.99 -4.96 -8.48
CA SER A 7 21.30 -6.12 -9.32
C SER A 7 20.36 -6.29 -10.52
N LYS A 8 19.52 -5.30 -10.85
CA LYS A 8 18.55 -5.32 -11.97
C LYS A 8 17.58 -6.52 -11.95
N GLY A 9 17.25 -7.04 -10.77
CA GLY A 9 16.26 -8.12 -10.63
C GLY A 9 16.76 -9.52 -11.01
N VAL A 10 18.08 -9.73 -11.14
CA VAL A 10 18.66 -10.99 -11.61
C VAL A 10 18.34 -12.20 -10.73
N HIS A 11 18.23 -12.04 -9.41
CA HIS A 11 17.88 -13.16 -8.52
C HIS A 11 16.37 -13.36 -8.46
N TYR A 12 15.62 -12.27 -8.56
CA TYR A 12 14.17 -12.28 -8.62
C TYR A 12 13.68 -13.07 -9.83
N ALA A 13 14.24 -12.81 -11.01
CA ALA A 13 13.90 -13.48 -12.25
C ALA A 13 14.14 -15.00 -12.22
N LYS A 14 15.02 -15.48 -11.33
CA LYS A 14 15.34 -16.90 -11.17
C LYS A 14 14.40 -17.63 -10.19
N SER A 15 13.55 -16.92 -9.46
CA SER A 15 12.72 -17.49 -8.40
C SER A 15 11.27 -17.69 -8.85
N GLN A 16 10.90 -18.93 -9.13
CA GLN A 16 9.49 -19.29 -9.38
C GLN A 16 8.62 -19.04 -8.14
N ARG A 17 9.15 -19.33 -6.95
CA ARG A 17 8.44 -19.10 -5.69
C ARG A 17 8.08 -17.63 -5.47
N LEU A 18 8.93 -16.68 -5.86
CA LEU A 18 8.59 -15.26 -5.75
C LEU A 18 7.45 -14.90 -6.70
N LEU A 19 7.43 -15.41 -7.93
CA LEU A 19 6.31 -15.19 -8.86
C LEU A 19 5.00 -15.73 -8.28
N GLU A 20 5.01 -16.96 -7.76
CA GLU A 20 3.84 -17.59 -7.13
C GLU A 20 3.27 -16.76 -5.96
N ILE A 21 4.15 -16.30 -5.06
CA ILE A 21 3.74 -15.48 -3.91
C ILE A 21 3.09 -14.17 -4.37
N ASN A 22 3.65 -13.49 -5.36
CA ASN A 22 3.10 -12.22 -5.84
C ASN A 22 1.80 -12.41 -6.60
N HIS A 23 1.67 -13.49 -7.38
CA HIS A 23 0.40 -13.84 -8.03
C HIS A 23 -0.70 -14.13 -7.01
N ALA A 24 -0.41 -14.97 -5.99
CA ALA A 24 -1.37 -15.28 -4.94
C ALA A 24 -1.79 -14.02 -4.16
N HIS A 25 -0.83 -13.12 -3.87
CA HIS A 25 -1.12 -11.85 -3.21
C HIS A 25 -2.00 -10.92 -4.07
N LEU A 26 -1.75 -10.85 -5.38
CA LEU A 26 -2.55 -10.04 -6.28
C LEU A 26 -3.99 -10.58 -6.41
N GLN A 27 -4.15 -11.90 -6.52
CA GLN A 27 -5.46 -12.56 -6.55
C GLN A 27 -6.26 -12.32 -5.27
N LEU A 28 -5.59 -12.35 -4.11
CA LEU A 28 -6.23 -12.01 -2.85
C LEU A 28 -6.75 -10.56 -2.85
N MET A 29 -5.93 -9.60 -3.31
CA MET A 29 -6.35 -8.20 -3.40
C MET A 29 -7.54 -8.03 -4.36
N GLU A 30 -7.50 -8.68 -5.52
CA GLU A 30 -8.61 -8.68 -6.49
C GLU A 30 -9.90 -9.20 -5.85
N SER A 31 -9.85 -10.33 -5.15
CA SER A 31 -11.02 -10.92 -4.48
C SER A 31 -11.63 -9.99 -3.41
N LEU A 32 -10.79 -9.30 -2.64
CA LEU A 32 -11.22 -8.36 -1.61
C LEU A 32 -11.86 -7.11 -2.22
N LEU A 33 -11.29 -6.59 -3.31
CA LEU A 33 -11.85 -5.44 -4.01
C LEU A 33 -13.19 -5.80 -4.64
N ASP A 34 -13.30 -6.96 -5.28
CA ASP A 34 -14.54 -7.42 -5.89
C ASP A 34 -15.65 -7.67 -4.86
N GLU A 35 -15.31 -8.18 -3.68
CA GLU A 35 -16.26 -8.28 -2.56
C GLU A 35 -16.76 -6.89 -2.15
N GLY A 36 -15.86 -5.94 -1.90
CA GLY A 36 -16.26 -4.58 -1.52
C GLY A 36 -17.04 -3.82 -2.60
N LYS A 37 -16.80 -4.11 -3.89
CA LYS A 37 -17.61 -3.59 -5.01
C LYS A 37 -19.06 -4.10 -4.96
N LYS A 38 -19.29 -5.38 -4.63
CA LYS A 38 -20.65 -5.95 -4.50
C LYS A 38 -21.49 -5.23 -3.44
N TYR A 39 -20.83 -4.73 -2.40
CA TYR A 39 -21.46 -3.97 -1.32
C TYR A 39 -21.46 -2.45 -1.56
N ASN A 40 -21.05 -1.98 -2.74
CA ASN A 40 -20.88 -0.55 -3.06
C ASN A 40 -19.99 0.21 -2.06
N ILE A 41 -19.04 -0.49 -1.42
CA ILE A 41 -18.09 0.11 -0.47
C ILE A 41 -16.91 0.73 -1.25
N PHE A 42 -16.45 0.05 -2.30
CA PHE A 42 -15.29 0.47 -3.08
C PHE A 42 -15.67 0.94 -4.48
N LYS A 43 -14.87 1.86 -5.04
CA LYS A 43 -15.01 2.28 -6.44
C LYS A 43 -14.88 1.06 -7.40
N PRO A 44 -15.71 0.98 -8.47
CA PRO A 44 -15.69 -0.15 -9.39
C PRO A 44 -14.38 -0.32 -10.17
N ASP A 45 -13.72 0.78 -10.55
CA ASP A 45 -12.56 0.77 -11.46
C ASP A 45 -11.20 0.80 -10.72
N ILE A 46 -11.11 0.13 -9.59
CA ILE A 46 -9.86 0.05 -8.83
C ILE A 46 -8.99 -1.08 -9.38
N ASP A 47 -7.77 -0.74 -9.81
CA ASP A 47 -6.75 -1.71 -10.18
C ASP A 47 -6.09 -2.31 -8.91
N PRO A 48 -6.24 -3.62 -8.63
CA PRO A 48 -5.63 -4.29 -7.49
C PRO A 48 -4.11 -4.15 -7.46
N LEU A 49 -3.45 -4.08 -8.62
CA LEU A 49 -2.00 -3.88 -8.70
C LEU A 49 -1.60 -2.51 -8.16
N GLN A 50 -2.33 -1.46 -8.52
CA GLN A 50 -2.04 -0.09 -8.05
C GLN A 50 -2.23 0.05 -6.55
N VAL A 51 -3.26 -0.58 -5.97
CA VAL A 51 -3.45 -0.61 -4.51
C VAL A 51 -2.25 -1.25 -3.83
N ASN A 52 -1.79 -2.39 -4.33
CA ASN A 52 -0.62 -3.08 -3.80
C ASN A 52 0.67 -2.24 -3.91
N ILE A 53 0.90 -1.61 -5.07
CA ILE A 53 2.05 -0.72 -5.28
C ILE A 53 2.01 0.45 -4.30
N ASN A 54 0.85 1.08 -4.09
CA ASN A 54 0.71 2.21 -3.18
C ASN A 54 0.97 1.83 -1.72
N ILE A 55 0.46 0.68 -1.27
CA ILE A 55 0.72 0.16 0.07
C ILE A 55 2.23 -0.11 0.24
N ALA A 56 2.85 -0.79 -0.73
CA ALA A 56 4.27 -1.11 -0.70
C ALA A 56 5.16 0.14 -0.75
N ALA A 57 4.81 1.13 -1.59
CA ALA A 57 5.51 2.38 -1.71
C ALA A 57 5.46 3.18 -0.42
N LEU A 58 4.30 3.29 0.22
CA LEU A 58 4.16 4.01 1.48
C LEU A 58 4.91 3.31 2.61
N GLY A 59 4.77 1.99 2.75
CA GLY A 59 5.53 1.21 3.73
C GLY A 59 7.03 1.34 3.52
N GLY A 60 7.49 1.22 2.27
CA GLY A 60 8.88 1.40 1.87
C GLY A 60 9.39 2.80 2.19
N TYR A 61 8.63 3.85 1.86
CA TYR A 61 8.98 5.24 2.15
C TYR A 61 9.22 5.46 3.65
N TYR A 62 8.34 4.95 4.51
CA TYR A 62 8.56 5.03 5.96
C TYR A 62 9.77 4.22 6.39
N LEU A 63 9.91 2.98 5.96
CA LEU A 63 11.00 2.10 6.41
C LEU A 63 12.38 2.63 6.03
N ILE A 64 12.57 3.01 4.76
CA ILE A 64 13.88 3.45 4.27
C ILE A 64 14.24 4.87 4.76
N ASN A 65 13.25 5.71 5.06
CA ASN A 65 13.45 7.09 5.51
C ASN A 65 13.15 7.30 7.00
N GLN A 66 13.11 6.25 7.82
CA GLN A 66 12.67 6.36 9.23
C GLN A 66 13.46 7.40 10.05
N HIS A 67 14.77 7.52 9.81
CA HIS A 67 15.65 8.43 10.53
C HIS A 67 15.41 9.90 10.13
N THR A 68 15.25 10.17 8.83
CA THR A 68 15.02 11.55 8.34
C THR A 68 13.59 12.00 8.61
N LEU A 69 12.60 11.12 8.44
CA LEU A 69 11.20 11.41 8.74
C LEU A 69 10.99 11.76 10.23
N GLY A 70 11.70 11.11 11.14
CA GLY A 70 11.65 11.44 12.57
C GLY A 70 12.24 12.82 12.91
N LEU A 71 13.13 13.34 12.07
CA LEU A 71 13.67 14.69 12.18
C LEU A 71 12.73 15.73 11.56
N VAL A 72 12.21 15.45 10.37
CA VAL A 72 11.32 16.38 9.62
C VAL A 72 9.93 16.49 10.25
N TYR A 73 9.40 15.42 10.86
CA TYR A 73 8.05 15.39 11.44
C TYR A 73 8.09 15.11 12.96
N PRO A 74 8.39 16.12 13.81
CA PRO A 74 8.56 15.94 15.25
C PRO A 74 7.31 15.42 15.98
N VAL A 75 6.12 15.69 15.46
CA VAL A 75 4.83 15.22 16.02
C VAL A 75 4.77 13.69 16.07
N ARG A 76 5.38 12.99 15.11
CA ARG A 76 5.47 11.51 15.09
C ARG A 76 6.49 10.93 16.06
N ARG A 77 7.40 11.76 16.60
CA ARG A 77 8.35 11.33 17.64
C ARG A 77 7.66 11.08 18.98
N LYS A 78 6.46 11.64 19.19
CA LYS A 78 5.67 11.50 20.43
C LYS A 78 4.70 10.30 20.44
N THR A 79 4.49 9.62 19.31
CA THR A 79 3.70 8.38 19.26
C THR A 79 4.51 7.17 19.72
N PRO A 80 3.95 6.22 20.50
CA PRO A 80 4.73 5.18 21.19
C PRO A 80 5.50 4.23 20.28
N SER A 81 5.14 4.11 18.99
CA SER A 81 5.92 3.35 18.02
C SER A 81 5.83 3.92 16.61
N PHE A 82 6.96 3.90 15.89
CA PHE A 82 7.05 4.22 14.47
C PHE A 82 6.10 3.36 13.63
N ARG A 83 5.93 2.09 14.01
CA ARG A 83 5.04 1.12 13.35
C ARG A 83 3.59 1.56 13.37
N ALA A 84 3.09 2.09 14.49
CA ALA A 84 1.73 2.64 14.58
C ALA A 84 1.50 3.78 13.57
N GLY A 85 2.51 4.62 13.36
CA GLY A 85 2.46 5.68 12.36
C GLY A 85 2.41 5.16 10.91
N ILE A 86 3.07 4.04 10.62
CA ILE A 86 3.00 3.38 9.30
C ILE A 86 1.58 2.84 9.09
N TYR A 87 1.04 2.10 10.07
CA TYR A 87 -0.31 1.54 9.98
C TYR A 87 -1.38 2.63 9.78
N GLY A 88 -1.29 3.75 10.51
CA GLY A 88 -2.23 4.86 10.33
C GLY A 88 -2.13 5.51 8.95
N ALA A 89 -0.92 5.68 8.40
CA ALA A 89 -0.74 6.26 7.07
C ALA A 89 -1.24 5.32 5.96
N VAL A 90 -0.93 4.01 6.06
CA VAL A 90 -1.42 2.99 5.12
C VAL A 90 -2.93 2.91 5.17
N PHE A 91 -3.52 2.87 6.37
CA PHE A 91 -4.97 2.87 6.53
C PHE A 91 -5.62 4.09 5.89
N HIS A 92 -5.09 5.30 6.13
CA HIS A 92 -5.62 6.53 5.56
C HIS A 92 -5.49 6.57 4.04
N LEU A 93 -4.32 6.24 3.48
CA LEU A 93 -4.09 6.27 2.04
C LEU A 93 -4.97 5.23 1.32
N THR A 94 -5.02 4.00 1.84
CA THR A 94 -5.88 2.95 1.30
C THR A 94 -7.35 3.38 1.37
N ARG A 95 -7.80 3.96 2.48
CA ARG A 95 -9.17 4.48 2.60
C ARG A 95 -9.47 5.56 1.55
N CYS A 96 -8.56 6.50 1.32
CA CYS A 96 -8.73 7.50 0.24
C CYS A 96 -8.83 6.82 -1.13
N LEU A 97 -7.89 5.95 -1.48
CA LEU A 97 -7.86 5.25 -2.76
C LEU A 97 -9.12 4.42 -3.02
N LEU A 98 -9.65 3.79 -1.98
CA LEU A 98 -10.82 2.90 -2.09
C LEU A 98 -12.15 3.65 -2.01
N LEU A 99 -12.24 4.78 -1.29
CA LEU A 99 -13.49 5.44 -0.90
C LEU A 99 -13.71 6.85 -1.49
N PHE A 100 -12.90 7.35 -2.42
CA PHE A 100 -13.04 8.74 -2.91
C PHE A 100 -14.41 9.09 -3.56
N ASN A 101 -15.34 8.15 -3.71
CA ASN A 101 -16.74 8.43 -4.09
C ASN A 101 -17.68 8.74 -2.90
N VAL A 102 -17.30 8.54 -1.64
CA VAL A 102 -18.22 8.80 -0.49
C VAL A 102 -18.25 10.27 -0.07
N LEU A 103 -17.30 11.10 -0.52
CA LEU A 103 -17.25 12.53 -0.19
C LEU A 103 -17.62 13.45 -1.37
N ALA A 104 -18.01 12.88 -2.51
CA ALA A 104 -18.34 13.63 -3.72
C ALA A 104 -19.82 13.52 -4.13
N ASP A 105 -20.61 12.67 -3.47
CA ASP A 105 -22.05 12.48 -3.73
C ASP A 105 -22.97 13.35 -2.84
N ASP A 106 -22.42 14.35 -2.14
CA ASP A 106 -23.22 15.46 -1.61
C ASP A 106 -23.23 16.59 -2.66
N GLY A 107 -24.29 16.57 -3.46
CA GLY A 107 -24.43 17.31 -4.70
C GLY A 107 -24.16 18.83 -4.67
N TYR A 108 -23.70 19.30 -5.82
CA TYR A 108 -24.00 20.62 -6.36
C TYR A 108 -24.84 20.45 -7.63
#